data_AF-A0A5P9PBJ1-F1
#
_entry.id   AF-A0A5P9PBJ1-F1
#
_cell.length_a   1.000
_cell.length_b   1.000
_cell.length_c   1.000
_cell.angle_alpha   90.00
_cell.angle_beta   90.00
_cell.angle_gamma   90.00
#
_symmetry.space_group_name_H-M   'P 1'
#
loop_
_entity.id
_entity.type
_entity.pdbx_description
1 polymer ?
#
loop_
_entity_poly.entity_id
_entity_poly.type
_entity_poly.pdbx_seq_one_letter_code
_entity_poly.pdbx_strand_id
1 'polypeptide(L)'
;MPGVDEIRAGIALSKEKANASVAALQQAAQALEEAQLSLAQATSGSTQPEVGQAHGMFAEALQGITGTQSTIQAAISAADSYSARL
;
A
#
# COMPACT_ATOMS: atom_id res chain seq x y z
N MET A 1 4.33 -32.97 -10.46
CA MET A 1 4.99 -32.01 -9.56
C MET A 1 5.62 -30.96 -10.45
N PRO A 2 5.31 -29.65 -10.27
CA PRO A 2 6.00 -28.62 -11.02
C PRO A 2 7.51 -28.72 -10.78
N GLY A 3 8.30 -28.52 -11.83
CA GLY A 3 9.75 -28.48 -11.72
C GLY A 3 10.20 -27.28 -10.87
N VAL A 4 11.42 -27.33 -10.34
CA VAL A 4 12.01 -26.21 -9.56
C VAL A 4 11.94 -24.89 -10.35
N ASP A 5 12.14 -24.94 -11.67
CA ASP A 5 12.03 -23.77 -12.55
C ASP A 5 10.62 -23.18 -12.64
N GLU A 6 9.58 -24.01 -12.67
CA GLU A 6 8.18 -23.55 -12.64
C GLU A 6 7.84 -22.86 -11.31
N ILE A 7 8.37 -23.39 -10.20
CA ILE A 7 8.16 -22.80 -8.88
C ILE A 7 8.86 -21.43 -8.79
N ARG A 8 10.10 -21.32 -9.28
CA ARG A 8 10.84 -20.04 -9.34
C ARG A 8 10.11 -19.02 -10.22
N ALA A 9 9.61 -19.45 -11.38
CA ALA A 9 8.84 -18.58 -12.28
C ALA A 9 7.53 -18.08 -11.64
N GLY A 10 6.81 -18.96 -10.95
CA GLY A 10 5.60 -18.58 -10.20
C GLY A 10 5.88 -17.56 -9.08
N ILE A 11 6.98 -17.74 -8.34
CA ILE A 11 7.42 -16.78 -7.31
C ILE A 11 7.77 -15.43 -7.95
N ALA A 12 8.52 -15.43 -9.06
CA ALA A 12 8.87 -14.20 -9.76
C ALA A 12 7.62 -13.41 -10.21
N LEU A 13 6.62 -14.10 -10.79
CA LEU A 13 5.35 -13.49 -11.17
C LEU A 13 4.58 -12.93 -9.96
N SER A 14 4.52 -13.68 -8.87
CA SER A 14 3.87 -13.22 -7.63
C SER A 14 4.54 -11.95 -7.09
N LYS A 15 5.87 -11.89 -7.12
CA LYS A 15 6.64 -10.70 -6.70
C LYS A 15 6.38 -9.51 -7.61
N GLU A 16 6.35 -9.72 -8.92
CA GLU A 16 6.06 -8.66 -9.89
C GLU A 16 4.71 -8.00 -9.59
N LYS A 17 3.67 -8.81 -9.39
CA LYS A 17 2.33 -8.32 -9.03
C LYS A 17 2.32 -7.61 -7.68
N ALA A 18 3.01 -8.16 -6.68
CA ALA A 18 3.13 -7.55 -5.37
C ALA A 18 3.81 -6.18 -5.42
N ASN A 19 4.90 -6.04 -6.18
CA ASN A 19 5.57 -4.76 -6.42
C ASN A 19 4.66 -3.76 -7.14
N ALA A 20 3.90 -4.21 -8.14
CA ALA A 20 2.91 -3.36 -8.81
C ALA A 20 1.84 -2.86 -7.84
N SER A 21 1.38 -3.71 -6.91
CA SER A 21 0.46 -3.30 -5.84
C SER A 21 1.06 -2.27 -4.89
N VAL A 22 2.35 -2.41 -4.51
CA VAL A 22 3.04 -1.40 -3.69
C VAL A 22 3.10 -0.05 -4.41
N ALA A 23 3.40 -0.03 -5.70
CA ALA A 23 3.42 1.19 -6.49
C ALA A 23 2.02 1.85 -6.56
N ALA A 24 0.96 1.06 -6.77
CA ALA A 24 -0.41 1.56 -6.75
C ALA A 24 -0.80 2.12 -5.37
N LEU A 25 -0.36 1.48 -4.29
CA LEU A 25 -0.57 1.97 -2.92
C LEU A 25 0.18 3.29 -2.67
N GLN A 26 1.38 3.46 -3.21
CA GLN A 26 2.11 4.74 -3.13
C GLN A 26 1.36 5.86 -3.86
N GLN A 27 0.84 5.58 -5.06
CA GLN A 27 0.01 6.52 -5.80
C GLN A 27 -1.27 6.87 -5.03
N ALA A 28 -1.91 5.89 -4.40
CA ALA A 28 -3.09 6.11 -3.56
C ALA A 28 -2.76 6.97 -2.33
N ALA A 29 -1.63 6.76 -1.67
CA ALA A 29 -1.19 7.60 -0.55
C ALA A 29 -1.04 9.06 -0.99
N GLN A 30 -0.36 9.30 -2.11
CA GLN A 30 -0.18 10.65 -2.64
C GLN A 30 -1.51 11.33 -2.97
N ALA A 31 -2.44 10.62 -3.61
CA ALA A 31 -3.78 11.16 -3.90
C ALA A 31 -4.58 11.48 -2.63
N LEU A 32 -4.41 10.70 -1.54
CA LEU A 32 -5.05 10.98 -0.26
C LEU A 32 -4.44 12.20 0.43
N GLU A 33 -3.13 12.40 0.37
CA GLU A 33 -2.47 13.60 0.88
C GLU A 33 -2.97 14.86 0.14
N GLU A 34 -3.09 14.80 -1.19
CA GLU A 34 -3.67 15.88 -1.99
C GLU A 34 -5.13 16.15 -1.64
N ALA A 35 -5.92 15.11 -1.41
CA ALA A 35 -7.31 15.23 -0.96
C ALA A 35 -7.41 15.87 0.43
N GLN A 36 -6.51 15.50 1.34
CA GLN A 36 -6.45 16.09 2.69
C GLN A 36 -6.11 17.59 2.63
N LEU A 37 -5.13 17.98 1.80
CA LEU A 37 -4.77 19.38 1.57
C LEU A 37 -5.92 20.16 0.94
N SER A 38 -6.62 19.56 -0.02
CA SER A 38 -7.77 20.16 -0.69
C SER A 38 -8.93 20.38 0.29
N LEU A 39 -9.22 19.38 1.13
CA LEU A 39 -10.23 19.48 2.17
C LEU A 39 -9.85 20.58 3.17
N ALA A 40 -8.61 20.58 3.68
CA ALA A 40 -8.16 21.57 4.67
C ALA A 40 -8.30 23.01 4.17
N GLN A 41 -8.01 23.24 2.89
CA GLN A 41 -8.22 24.55 2.26
C GLN A 41 -9.71 24.90 2.13
N ALA A 42 -10.53 23.97 1.66
CA ALA A 42 -11.97 24.17 1.48
C ALA A 42 -12.71 24.39 2.81
N THR A 43 -12.20 23.82 3.90
CA THR A 43 -12.79 23.91 5.24
C THR A 43 -12.05 24.90 6.15
N SER A 44 -11.17 25.74 5.59
CA SER A 44 -10.44 26.74 6.37
C SER A 44 -11.42 27.69 7.06
N GLY A 45 -11.29 27.83 8.38
CA GLY A 45 -12.21 28.63 9.21
C GLY A 45 -13.53 27.93 9.57
N SER A 46 -13.74 26.68 9.15
CA SER A 46 -14.87 25.86 9.59
C SER A 46 -14.63 25.33 11.01
N THR A 47 -15.69 25.27 11.82
CA THR A 47 -15.66 24.70 13.18
C THR A 47 -16.48 23.40 13.27
N GLN A 48 -16.89 22.87 12.12
CA GLN A 48 -17.80 21.74 12.03
C GLN A 48 -17.08 20.43 12.39
N PRO A 49 -17.67 19.60 13.26
CA PRO A 49 -17.05 18.36 13.72
C PRO A 49 -16.80 17.36 12.57
N GLU A 50 -17.61 17.39 11.52
CA GLU A 50 -17.49 16.53 10.34
C GLU A 50 -16.17 16.74 9.59
N VAL A 51 -15.64 17.97 9.60
CA VAL A 51 -14.35 18.31 8.99
C VAL A 51 -13.22 17.61 9.74
N GLY A 52 -13.24 17.68 11.07
CA GLY A 52 -12.27 16.98 11.92
C GLY A 52 -12.34 15.47 11.75
N GLN A 53 -13.57 14.91 11.65
CA GLN A 53 -13.77 13.49 11.39
C GLN A 53 -13.18 13.07 10.03
N ALA A 54 -13.47 13.82 8.96
CA ALA A 54 -12.94 13.53 7.63
C ALA A 54 -11.40 13.55 7.60
N HIS A 55 -10.76 14.53 8.25
CA HIS A 55 -9.30 14.55 8.39
C HIS A 55 -8.76 13.32 9.15
N GLY A 56 -9.44 12.89 10.20
CA GLY A 56 -9.10 11.65 10.92
C GLY A 56 -9.18 10.42 10.03
N MET A 57 -10.24 10.30 9.23
CA MET A 57 -10.42 9.18 8.29
C MET A 57 -9.34 9.16 7.19
N PHE A 58 -8.91 10.32 6.69
CA PHE A 58 -7.78 10.39 5.75
C PHE A 58 -6.47 9.92 6.39
N ALA A 59 -6.19 10.33 7.63
CA ALA A 59 -5.01 9.89 8.37
C ALA A 59 -5.02 8.38 8.63
N GLU A 60 -6.17 7.82 9.00
CA GLU A 60 -6.35 6.37 9.17
C GLU A 60 -6.12 5.60 7.86
N ALA A 61 -6.66 6.11 6.74
CA ALA A 61 -6.44 5.52 5.42
C ALA A 61 -4.96 5.51 5.03
N LEU A 62 -4.24 6.62 5.24
CA LEU A 62 -2.79 6.70 5.00
C LEU A 62 -2.02 5.68 5.84
N GLN A 63 -2.35 5.57 7.13
CA GLN A 63 -1.72 4.57 8.00
C GLN A 63 -1.98 3.14 7.53
N GLY A 64 -3.21 2.85 7.10
CA GLY A 64 -3.60 1.55 6.54
C GLY A 64 -2.83 1.20 5.26
N ILE A 65 -2.60 2.18 4.39
CA ILE A 65 -1.77 2.00 3.19
C ILE A 65 -0.34 1.63 3.57
N THR A 66 0.28 2.36 4.49
CA THR A 66 1.66 2.07 4.93
C THR A 66 1.77 0.67 5.55
N GLY A 67 0.80 0.27 6.39
CA GLY A 67 0.78 -1.08 6.97
C GLY A 67 0.64 -2.18 5.90
N THR A 68 -0.18 -1.93 4.89
CA THR A 68 -0.37 -2.85 3.76
C THR A 68 0.91 -2.98 2.93
N GLN A 69 1.58 -1.86 2.62
CA GLN A 69 2.87 -1.87 1.91
C GLN A 69 3.93 -2.67 2.66
N SER A 70 4.04 -2.48 3.99
CA SER A 70 4.96 -3.23 4.83
C SER A 70 4.67 -4.74 4.79
N THR A 71 3.39 -5.12 4.88
CA THR A 71 2.96 -6.53 4.82
C THR A 71 3.28 -7.16 3.48
N ILE A 72 3.02 -6.45 2.37
CA ILE A 72 3.36 -6.93 1.02
C ILE A 72 4.88 -7.10 0.88
N GLN A 73 5.67 -6.15 1.37
CA GLN A 73 7.13 -6.23 1.30
C GLN A 73 7.67 -7.42 2.10
N ALA A 74 7.11 -7.70 3.27
CA ALA A 74 7.44 -8.88 4.07
C ALA A 74 7.10 -10.19 3.33
N ALA A 75 5.94 -10.24 2.66
CA ALA A 75 5.54 -11.40 1.86
C ALA A 75 6.50 -11.64 0.68
N ILE A 76 6.95 -10.59 0.00
CA ILE A 76 7.97 -10.66 -1.05
C ILE A 76 9.27 -11.25 -0.50
N SER A 77 9.76 -10.75 0.65
CA SER A 77 10.99 -11.25 1.27
C SER A 77 10.89 -12.72 1.71
N ALA A 78 9.73 -13.15 2.19
CA ALA A 78 9.47 -14.55 2.53
C ALA A 78 9.50 -15.45 1.28
N ALA A 79 8.88 -14.99 0.18
CA ALA A 79 8.88 -15.71 -1.09
C ALA A 79 10.30 -15.82 -1.69
N ASP A 80 11.11 -14.76 -1.59
CA ASP A 80 12.51 -14.76 -2.01
C ASP A 80 13.36 -15.72 -1.20
N SER A 81 13.17 -15.74 0.12
CA SER A 81 13.90 -16.66 1.01
C SER A 81 13.60 -18.12 0.68
N TYR A 82 12.37 -18.43 0.28
CA TYR A 82 12.00 -19.77 -0.19
C TYR A 82 12.63 -20.08 -1.55
N SER A 83 12.54 -19.15 -2.52
CA SER A 83 13.17 -19.28 -3.84
C SER A 83 14.68 -19.52 -3.77
N ALA A 84 15.37 -18.87 -2.85
CA ALA A 84 16.82 -19.03 -2.65
C ALA A 84 17.22 -20.40 -2.07
N ARG A 85 16.28 -21.14 -1.47
CA ARG A 85 16.53 -22.47 -0.86
C ARG A 85 16.14 -23.65 -1.76
N LEU A 86 15.32 -23.39 -2.78
CA LEU A 86 15.07 -24.31 -3.91
C LEU A 86 16.33 -24.49 -4.73
#